data_AF-A0A3G4VW85-F1
#
_entry.id   AF-A0A3G4VW85-F1
#
_cell.length_a   1.000
_cell.length_b   1.000
_cell.length_c   1.000
_cell.angle_alpha   90.00
_cell.angle_beta   90.00
_cell.angle_gamma   90.00
#
_symmetry.space_group_name_H-M   'P 1'
#
loop_
_entity.id
_entity.type
_entity.pdbx_description
1 polymer ?
#
loop_
_entity_poly.entity_id
_entity_poly.type
_entity_poly.pdbx_seq_one_letter_code
_entity_poly.pdbx_strand_id
1 'polypeptide(L)'
;MSTPESHEHAELPLLDESTGGCGDDCACGEGEESGLDPALAQLLADAGLDPVEVEDIAHMAISEDLDGGVDVTTVATVPEDAVATADFTAREAGTVAGLRVAEAVLSVVFTDTFEVERHVEDGARVEAGQVLLSVRARTRDLLTGERSALNLLCLMSGIATATRKWADELEGTKAKVRDTRKTTPGLRCLEKYAVRCGGGVNHRMSLSDAALVKDNHVIAAGGVREAFKAVREQFPDLPVEVEVDTLQQVREALEAGADLILLDNFTPIETEEAVALVRGRAVLESSGRLTVANARAYAETGVDYLAVGGLTHSSPILDIGLDLREAV
;
A
#
# COMPACT_ATOMS: atom_id res chain seq x y z
N MET A 1 -41.70 18.53 12.89
CA MET A 1 -41.02 17.30 12.43
C MET A 1 -39.72 17.77 11.81
N SER A 2 -38.68 17.87 12.63
CA SER A 2 -37.35 18.30 12.17
C SER A 2 -36.62 17.06 11.65
N THR A 3 -36.16 17.15 10.41
CA THR A 3 -35.20 16.24 9.79
C THR A 3 -33.96 16.11 10.68
N PRO A 4 -33.37 14.92 10.87
CA PRO A 4 -32.06 14.80 11.48
C PRO A 4 -31.03 15.37 10.50
N GLU A 5 -30.21 16.30 10.99
CA GLU A 5 -29.03 16.78 10.27
C GLU A 5 -28.09 15.59 10.04
N SER A 6 -27.68 15.40 8.79
CA SER A 6 -26.58 14.51 8.43
C SER A 6 -25.31 15.04 9.08
N HIS A 7 -24.79 14.32 10.07
CA HIS A 7 -23.42 14.54 10.52
C HIS A 7 -22.48 14.15 9.37
N GLU A 8 -22.07 15.12 8.56
CA GLU A 8 -20.81 15.00 7.82
C GLU A 8 -19.73 14.78 8.88
N HIS A 9 -19.14 13.58 8.90
CA HIS A 9 -17.96 13.33 9.70
C HIS A 9 -16.91 14.33 9.25
N ALA A 10 -16.54 15.26 10.14
CA ALA A 10 -15.40 16.15 9.93
C ALA A 10 -14.21 15.30 9.45
N GLU A 11 -13.46 15.80 8.45
CA GLU A 11 -12.31 15.14 7.82
C GLU A 11 -11.46 14.42 8.87
N LEU A 12 -11.67 13.10 9.02
CA LEU A 12 -10.86 12.25 9.89
C LEU A 12 -9.65 11.83 9.03
N PRO A 13 -8.41 12.16 9.40
CA PRO A 13 -7.22 11.85 8.61
C PRO A 13 -7.04 10.37 8.21
N LEU A 14 -7.66 9.42 8.94
CA LEU A 14 -7.67 8.00 8.56
C LEU A 14 -8.68 7.65 7.45
N LEU A 15 -9.58 8.59 7.13
CA LEU A 15 -10.64 8.47 6.14
C LEU A 15 -10.36 9.31 4.88
N ASP A 16 -9.41 10.24 4.95
CA ASP A 16 -9.03 11.09 3.83
C ASP A 16 -8.19 10.29 2.82
N GLU A 17 -8.67 10.25 1.59
CA GLU A 17 -7.99 9.60 0.45
C GLU A 17 -6.81 10.44 -0.06
N SER A 18 -6.73 11.72 0.35
CA SER A 18 -5.78 12.70 -0.18
C SER A 18 -4.54 12.93 0.69
N THR A 19 -4.55 12.55 1.97
CA THR A 19 -3.41 12.71 2.89
C THR A 19 -2.51 11.49 2.99
N GLY A 20 -2.61 10.55 2.05
CA GLY A 20 -1.76 9.34 1.97
C GLY A 20 -0.29 9.58 1.60
N GLY A 21 0.22 10.80 1.82
CA GLY A 21 1.64 11.09 1.77
C GLY A 21 2.33 10.70 3.07
N CYS A 22 3.64 10.49 3.00
CA CYS A 22 4.55 10.66 4.13
C CYS A 22 4.11 11.94 4.88
N GLY A 23 3.57 11.81 6.10
CA GLY A 23 3.11 12.97 6.86
C GLY A 23 4.23 14.00 6.97
N ASP A 24 3.90 15.29 6.96
CA ASP A 24 4.83 16.44 6.95
C ASP A 24 5.89 16.44 8.08
N ASP A 25 5.84 15.46 8.99
CA ASP A 25 6.71 15.28 10.16
C ASP A 25 7.44 13.92 10.17
N CYS A 26 7.58 13.25 9.02
CA CYS A 26 8.52 12.14 8.92
C CYS A 26 9.95 12.67 9.11
N ALA A 27 10.75 11.98 9.91
CA ALA A 27 12.11 12.36 10.25
C ALA A 27 13.11 12.16 9.08
N CYS A 28 12.68 12.43 7.85
CA CYS A 28 13.54 12.69 6.72
C CYS A 28 14.08 14.12 6.92
N GLY A 29 15.39 14.26 7.11
CA GLY A 29 15.99 15.55 7.40
C GLY A 29 15.59 16.61 6.37
N GLU A 30 15.33 17.83 6.82
CA GLU A 30 15.26 18.99 5.93
C GLU A 30 16.57 19.06 5.11
N GLY A 31 16.55 18.58 3.85
CA GLY A 31 17.61 18.82 2.87
C GLY A 31 18.30 17.63 2.20
N GLU A 32 17.76 16.41 2.21
CA GLU A 32 18.27 15.36 1.32
C GLU A 32 17.51 15.41 -0.03
N GLU A 33 18.15 15.95 -1.06
CA GLU A 33 17.66 15.88 -2.44
C GLU A 33 17.92 14.49 -3.01
N SER A 34 16.90 13.87 -3.60
CA SER A 34 17.05 12.59 -4.31
C SER A 34 18.03 12.73 -5.49
N GLY A 35 18.90 11.73 -5.68
CA GLY A 35 19.81 11.59 -6.80
C GLY A 35 19.17 11.02 -8.07
N LEU A 36 17.87 10.69 -8.03
CA LEU A 36 17.09 10.26 -9.20
C LEU A 36 16.95 11.40 -10.22
N ASP A 37 16.64 11.04 -11.47
CA ASP A 37 16.25 12.03 -12.49
C ASP A 37 15.08 12.89 -11.98
N PRO A 38 15.15 14.24 -12.06
CA PRO A 38 14.13 15.11 -11.51
C PRO A 38 12.71 14.86 -12.03
N ALA A 39 12.56 14.40 -13.28
CA ALA A 39 11.25 14.06 -13.81
C ALA A 39 10.72 12.76 -13.19
N LEU A 40 11.59 11.76 -12.97
CA LEU A 40 11.21 10.54 -12.26
C LEU A 40 10.88 10.81 -10.79
N ALA A 41 11.69 11.62 -10.10
CA ALA A 41 11.43 12.01 -8.71
C ALA A 41 10.08 12.73 -8.58
N GLN A 42 9.75 13.64 -9.50
CA GLN A 42 8.43 14.28 -9.51
C GLN A 42 7.29 13.27 -9.75
N LEU A 43 7.47 12.31 -10.67
CA LEU A 43 6.48 11.27 -10.91
C LEU A 43 6.26 10.36 -9.68
N LEU A 44 7.29 10.11 -8.87
CA LEU A 44 7.16 9.37 -7.61
C LEU A 44 6.41 10.21 -6.56
N ALA A 45 6.77 11.49 -6.41
CA ALA A 45 6.11 12.41 -5.49
C ALA A 45 4.61 12.58 -5.83
N ASP A 46 4.28 12.74 -7.12
CA ASP A 46 2.89 12.84 -7.59
C ASP A 46 2.08 11.56 -7.32
N ALA A 47 2.75 10.41 -7.25
CA ALA A 47 2.14 9.14 -6.86
C ALA A 47 1.98 8.98 -5.34
N GLY A 48 2.50 9.92 -4.54
CA GLY A 48 2.53 9.86 -3.08
C GLY A 48 3.59 8.92 -2.53
N LEU A 49 4.69 8.74 -3.26
CA LEU A 49 5.91 8.06 -2.80
C LEU A 49 6.99 9.11 -2.53
N ASP A 50 7.75 8.95 -1.45
CA ASP A 50 8.94 9.77 -1.20
C ASP A 50 10.07 9.31 -2.13
N PRO A 51 10.55 10.18 -3.06
CA PRO A 51 11.62 9.81 -3.99
C PRO A 51 12.91 9.37 -3.29
N VAL A 52 13.24 9.96 -2.14
CA VAL A 52 14.45 9.63 -1.37
C VAL A 52 14.32 8.22 -0.79
N GLU A 53 13.18 7.90 -0.18
CA GLU A 53 12.94 6.55 0.37
C GLU A 53 12.94 5.48 -0.74
N VAL A 54 12.40 5.79 -1.93
CA VAL A 54 12.43 4.87 -3.08
C VAL A 54 13.85 4.65 -3.58
N GLU A 55 14.66 5.70 -3.65
CA GLU A 55 16.07 5.63 -4.02
C GLU A 55 16.89 4.81 -3.01
N ASP A 56 16.66 4.99 -1.72
CA ASP A 56 17.29 4.19 -0.66
C ASP A 56 16.96 2.69 -0.79
N ILE A 57 15.69 2.36 -1.07
CA ILE A 57 15.27 0.97 -1.32
C ILE A 57 15.94 0.43 -2.59
N ALA A 58 16.04 1.24 -3.64
CA ALA A 58 16.73 0.85 -4.87
C ALA A 58 18.23 0.57 -4.62
N HIS A 59 18.91 1.44 -3.89
CA HIS A 59 20.30 1.22 -3.49
C HIS A 59 20.46 -0.03 -2.63
N MET A 60 19.57 -0.26 -1.67
CA MET A 60 19.57 -1.48 -0.84
C MET A 60 19.45 -2.73 -1.73
N ALA A 61 18.48 -2.75 -2.65
CA ALA A 61 18.20 -3.91 -3.50
C ALA A 61 19.35 -4.22 -4.48
N ILE A 62 20.02 -3.20 -5.02
CA ILE A 62 21.20 -3.38 -5.88
C ILE A 62 22.43 -3.80 -5.06
N SER A 63 22.62 -3.18 -3.88
CA SER A 63 23.77 -3.50 -3.02
C SER A 63 23.70 -4.94 -2.49
N GLU A 64 22.51 -5.43 -2.18
CA GLU A 64 22.28 -6.83 -1.80
C GLU A 64 22.68 -7.79 -2.92
N ASP A 65 22.22 -7.55 -4.15
CA ASP A 65 22.41 -8.49 -5.27
C ASP A 65 23.87 -8.50 -5.78
N LEU A 66 24.58 -7.36 -5.67
CA LEU A 66 26.00 -7.26 -6.04
C LEU A 66 26.96 -7.68 -4.93
N ASP A 67 26.57 -7.56 -3.65
CA ASP A 67 27.41 -7.85 -2.46
C ASP A 67 28.82 -7.22 -2.55
N GLY A 68 28.89 -5.97 -3.02
CA GLY A 68 30.15 -5.23 -3.21
C GLY A 68 31.05 -5.74 -4.36
N GLY A 69 30.58 -6.69 -5.15
CA GLY A 69 31.23 -7.25 -6.33
C GLY A 69 30.76 -6.64 -7.65
N VAL A 70 30.94 -7.42 -8.72
CA VAL A 70 30.42 -7.13 -10.07
C VAL A 70 29.57 -8.30 -10.52
N ASP A 71 28.64 -8.05 -11.44
CA ASP A 71 27.92 -9.12 -12.14
C ASP A 71 28.90 -9.86 -13.08
N VAL A 72 29.45 -10.96 -12.57
CA VAL A 72 30.48 -11.75 -13.25
C VAL A 72 29.99 -12.34 -14.58
N THR A 73 28.70 -12.67 -14.67
CA THR A 73 28.13 -13.29 -15.87
C THR A 73 27.94 -12.25 -16.96
N THR A 74 27.33 -11.11 -16.63
CA THR A 74 27.13 -10.01 -17.57
C THR A 74 28.46 -9.44 -18.07
N VAL A 75 29.42 -9.20 -17.16
CA VAL A 75 30.75 -8.70 -17.53
C VAL A 75 31.49 -9.67 -18.46
N ALA A 76 31.35 -10.98 -18.25
CA ALA A 76 32.03 -11.99 -19.06
C ALA A 76 31.38 -12.25 -20.43
N THR A 77 30.07 -12.03 -20.57
CA THR A 77 29.31 -12.48 -21.75
C THR A 77 28.82 -11.35 -22.65
N VAL A 78 28.73 -10.13 -22.15
CA VAL A 78 28.16 -8.99 -22.88
C VAL A 78 29.26 -7.97 -23.22
N PRO A 79 29.39 -7.52 -24.48
CA PRO A 79 30.33 -6.43 -24.82
C PRO A 79 30.03 -5.15 -24.05
N GLU A 80 31.07 -4.37 -23.73
CA GLU A 80 30.95 -3.14 -22.93
C GLU A 80 30.12 -2.04 -23.62
N ASP A 81 30.19 -1.99 -24.94
CA ASP A 81 29.50 -1.02 -25.80
C ASP A 81 28.14 -1.51 -26.33
N ALA A 82 27.71 -2.72 -25.93
CA ALA A 82 26.44 -3.27 -26.40
C ALA A 82 25.25 -2.48 -25.84
N VAL A 83 24.36 -2.03 -26.72
CA VAL A 83 23.09 -1.36 -26.37
C VAL A 83 21.92 -2.24 -26.80
N ALA A 84 20.98 -2.46 -25.89
CA ALA A 84 19.79 -3.26 -26.14
C ALA A 84 18.52 -2.49 -25.76
N THR A 85 17.38 -2.98 -26.23
CA THR A 85 16.06 -2.56 -25.75
C THR A 85 15.45 -3.75 -25.03
N ALA A 86 15.01 -3.56 -23.80
CA ALA A 86 14.39 -4.58 -22.98
C ALA A 86 12.92 -4.22 -22.72
N ASP A 87 12.05 -5.23 -22.74
CA ASP A 87 10.63 -5.08 -22.47
C ASP A 87 10.25 -5.80 -21.17
N PHE A 88 9.72 -5.06 -20.21
CA PHE A 88 9.02 -5.62 -19.06
C PHE A 88 7.65 -6.10 -19.54
N THR A 89 7.41 -7.41 -19.45
CA THR A 89 6.23 -8.05 -20.03
C THR A 89 5.50 -8.85 -18.96
N ALA A 90 4.20 -8.60 -18.80
CA ALA A 90 3.37 -9.40 -17.91
C ALA A 90 3.29 -10.85 -18.41
N ARG A 91 3.60 -11.83 -17.56
CA ARG A 91 3.48 -13.27 -17.90
C ARG A 91 2.09 -13.81 -17.58
N GLU A 92 1.37 -13.14 -16.68
CA GLU A 92 0.00 -13.46 -16.30
C GLU A 92 -0.85 -12.18 -16.21
N ALA A 93 -2.17 -12.35 -16.20
CA ALA A 93 -3.09 -11.22 -16.08
C ALA A 93 -3.16 -10.71 -14.64
N GLY A 94 -3.20 -9.40 -14.47
CA GLY A 94 -3.14 -8.77 -13.14
C GLY A 94 -3.41 -7.28 -13.14
N THR A 95 -3.04 -6.63 -12.04
CA THR A 95 -3.00 -5.16 -11.89
C THR A 95 -1.55 -4.77 -11.60
N VAL A 96 -1.02 -3.85 -12.40
CA VAL A 96 0.39 -3.43 -12.31
C VAL A 96 0.55 -2.36 -11.24
N ALA A 97 1.64 -2.43 -10.48
CA ALA A 97 2.08 -1.37 -9.59
C ALA A 97 3.60 -1.41 -9.43
N GLY A 98 4.25 -0.24 -9.41
CA GLY A 98 5.69 -0.13 -9.18
C GLY A 98 6.52 0.08 -10.45
N LEU A 99 5.93 0.50 -11.58
CA LEU A 99 6.71 0.77 -12.81
C LEU A 99 7.77 1.85 -12.58
N ARG A 100 7.39 2.94 -11.90
CA ARG A 100 8.30 4.04 -11.55
C ARG A 100 9.38 3.62 -10.54
N VAL A 101 9.07 2.63 -9.69
CA VAL A 101 10.03 2.04 -8.75
C VAL A 101 11.04 1.18 -9.50
N ALA A 102 10.60 0.38 -10.48
CA ALA A 102 11.50 -0.36 -11.36
C ALA A 102 12.44 0.60 -12.13
N GLU A 103 11.92 1.72 -12.62
CA GLU A 103 12.74 2.76 -13.25
C GLU A 103 13.76 3.38 -12.27
N ALA A 104 13.39 3.60 -11.01
CA ALA A 104 14.31 4.10 -10.00
C ALA A 104 15.45 3.10 -9.72
N VAL A 105 15.14 1.81 -9.63
CA VAL A 105 16.16 0.75 -9.49
C VAL A 105 17.13 0.75 -10.66
N LEU A 106 16.62 0.84 -11.90
CA LEU A 106 17.47 0.92 -13.09
C LEU A 106 18.31 2.20 -13.09
N SER A 107 17.74 3.33 -12.67
CA SER A 107 18.45 4.62 -12.59
C SER A 107 19.66 4.57 -11.67
N VAL A 108 19.58 3.83 -10.56
CA VAL A 108 20.69 3.63 -9.62
C VAL A 108 21.86 2.86 -10.25
N VAL A 109 21.57 1.96 -11.20
CA VAL A 109 22.60 1.16 -11.89
C VAL A 109 23.22 1.92 -13.06
N PHE A 110 22.41 2.71 -13.77
CA PHE A 110 22.79 3.28 -15.05
C PHE A 110 23.72 4.47 -14.87
N THR A 111 24.90 4.40 -15.48
CA THR A 111 25.89 5.49 -15.40
C THR A 111 25.74 6.53 -16.51
N ASP A 112 24.91 6.25 -17.51
CA ASP A 112 24.64 7.09 -18.68
C ASP A 112 23.13 7.31 -18.87
N THR A 113 22.76 8.19 -19.79
CA THR A 113 21.35 8.42 -20.15
C THR A 113 20.72 7.17 -20.75
N PHE A 114 19.48 6.90 -20.33
CA PHE A 114 18.65 5.80 -20.80
C PHE A 114 17.31 6.33 -21.31
N GLU A 115 16.68 5.57 -22.21
CA GLU A 115 15.36 5.92 -22.74
C GLU A 115 14.33 4.96 -22.16
N VAL A 116 13.20 5.50 -21.71
CA VAL A 116 12.07 4.75 -21.17
C VAL A 116 10.81 5.08 -21.94
N GLU A 117 10.09 4.05 -22.37
CA GLU A 117 8.75 4.13 -22.92
C GLU A 117 7.78 3.38 -22.00
N ARG A 118 6.81 4.09 -21.42
CA ARG A 118 5.77 3.53 -20.55
C ARG A 118 4.55 3.20 -21.39
N HIS A 119 4.13 1.93 -21.40
CA HIS A 119 2.99 1.46 -22.19
C HIS A 119 1.70 1.42 -21.37
N VAL A 120 1.83 1.36 -20.05
CA VAL A 120 0.72 1.42 -19.08
C VAL A 120 1.13 2.26 -17.87
N GLU A 121 0.14 2.64 -17.07
CA GLU A 121 0.35 3.30 -15.78
C GLU A 121 0.08 2.33 -14.62
N ASP A 122 0.65 2.63 -13.45
CA ASP A 122 0.33 1.90 -12.23
C ASP A 122 -1.17 1.97 -11.91
N GLY A 123 -1.75 0.84 -11.49
CA GLY A 123 -3.19 0.64 -11.31
C GLY A 123 -3.91 0.12 -12.55
N ALA A 124 -3.24 0.06 -13.71
CA ALA A 124 -3.81 -0.56 -14.91
C ALA A 124 -3.97 -2.07 -14.75
N ARG A 125 -5.08 -2.61 -15.27
CA ARG A 125 -5.23 -4.05 -15.49
C ARG A 125 -4.52 -4.46 -16.78
N VAL A 126 -3.86 -5.60 -16.75
CA VAL A 126 -3.05 -6.10 -17.87
C VAL A 126 -3.33 -7.57 -18.14
N GLU A 127 -3.05 -7.99 -19.37
CA GLU A 127 -3.15 -9.38 -19.82
C GLU A 127 -1.76 -10.01 -20.00
N ALA A 128 -1.71 -11.35 -20.02
CA ALA A 128 -0.48 -12.07 -20.31
C ALA A 128 0.07 -11.73 -21.71
N GLY A 129 1.37 -11.45 -21.79
CA GLY A 129 2.06 -11.02 -23.00
C GLY A 129 2.03 -9.51 -23.26
N GLN A 130 1.37 -8.72 -22.41
CA GLN A 130 1.34 -7.27 -22.55
C GLN A 130 2.67 -6.65 -22.11
N VAL A 131 3.24 -5.81 -22.97
CA VAL A 131 4.40 -4.97 -22.63
C VAL A 131 3.96 -3.83 -21.73
N LEU A 132 4.69 -3.63 -20.64
CA LEU A 132 4.39 -2.65 -19.59
C LEU A 132 5.32 -1.43 -19.68
N LEU A 133 6.61 -1.71 -19.88
CA LEU A 133 7.70 -0.74 -19.90
C LEU A 133 8.76 -1.21 -20.89
N SER A 134 9.24 -0.33 -21.75
CA SER A 134 10.41 -0.59 -22.60
C SER A 134 11.55 0.31 -22.18
N VAL A 135 12.75 -0.25 -22.03
CA VAL A 135 13.95 0.49 -21.64
C VAL A 135 15.06 0.24 -22.64
N ARG A 136 15.67 1.30 -23.16
CA ARG A 136 16.84 1.24 -24.03
C ARG A 136 18.04 1.84 -23.31
N ALA A 137 19.05 1.01 -23.06
CA ALA A 137 20.26 1.38 -22.34
C ALA A 137 21.42 0.41 -22.66
N ARG A 138 22.56 0.61 -22.01
CA ARG A 138 23.68 -0.34 -22.06
C ARG A 138 23.19 -1.72 -21.58
N THR A 139 23.47 -2.74 -22.36
CA THR A 139 22.98 -4.11 -22.13
C THR A 139 23.49 -4.64 -20.79
N ARG A 140 24.72 -4.30 -20.41
CA ARG A 140 25.26 -4.71 -19.10
C ARG A 140 24.44 -4.14 -17.95
N ASP A 141 24.14 -2.86 -18.00
CA ASP A 141 23.44 -2.18 -16.92
C ASP A 141 21.99 -2.69 -16.82
N LEU A 142 21.32 -2.94 -17.95
CA LEU A 142 19.99 -3.57 -17.98
C LEU A 142 19.97 -4.91 -17.25
N LEU A 143 20.93 -5.79 -17.55
CA LEU A 143 20.99 -7.12 -16.95
C LEU A 143 21.37 -7.08 -15.47
N THR A 144 22.25 -6.17 -15.07
CA THR A 144 22.62 -5.99 -13.65
C THR A 144 21.45 -5.46 -12.82
N GLY A 145 20.63 -4.55 -13.36
CA GLY A 145 19.46 -4.01 -12.65
C GLY A 145 18.20 -4.89 -12.75
N GLU A 146 18.19 -5.89 -13.63
CA GLU A 146 17.00 -6.68 -13.99
C GLU A 146 16.33 -7.29 -12.76
N ARG A 147 17.07 -8.06 -11.96
CA ARG A 147 16.48 -8.90 -10.93
C ARG A 147 15.91 -8.07 -9.79
N SER A 148 16.64 -7.06 -9.34
CA SER A 148 16.19 -6.15 -8.28
C SER A 148 14.95 -5.35 -8.72
N ALA A 149 14.92 -4.87 -9.97
CA ALA A 149 13.76 -4.16 -10.51
C ALA A 149 12.53 -5.08 -10.61
N LEU A 150 12.70 -6.29 -11.15
CA LEU A 150 11.62 -7.27 -11.26
C LEU A 150 11.11 -7.73 -9.89
N ASN A 151 11.97 -7.96 -8.90
CA ASN A 151 11.54 -8.42 -7.58
C ASN A 151 10.57 -7.42 -6.91
N LEU A 152 10.88 -6.11 -6.98
CA LEU A 152 10.00 -5.08 -6.44
C LEU A 152 8.72 -4.93 -7.28
N LEU A 153 8.85 -4.88 -8.62
CA LEU A 153 7.71 -4.73 -9.53
C LEU A 153 6.72 -5.91 -9.41
N CYS A 154 7.21 -7.14 -9.36
CA CYS A 154 6.41 -8.36 -9.19
C CYS A 154 5.72 -8.39 -7.82
N LEU A 155 6.42 -8.00 -6.74
CA LEU A 155 5.85 -7.90 -5.39
C LEU A 155 4.70 -6.89 -5.37
N MET A 156 4.97 -5.66 -5.81
CA MET A 156 3.99 -4.56 -5.79
C MET A 156 2.79 -4.89 -6.68
N SER A 157 3.02 -5.40 -7.90
CA SER A 157 1.94 -5.82 -8.81
C SER A 157 1.14 -7.00 -8.25
N GLY A 158 1.76 -7.89 -7.48
CA GLY A 158 1.07 -8.97 -6.76
C GLY A 158 0.08 -8.43 -5.71
N ILE A 159 0.52 -7.46 -4.91
CA ILE A 159 -0.31 -6.77 -3.91
C ILE A 159 -1.46 -6.01 -4.57
N ALA A 160 -1.18 -5.25 -5.64
CA ALA A 160 -2.21 -4.53 -6.39
C ALA A 160 -3.23 -5.49 -6.99
N THR A 161 -2.79 -6.62 -7.55
CA THR A 161 -3.65 -7.67 -8.11
C THR A 161 -4.52 -8.32 -7.04
N ALA A 162 -3.97 -8.65 -5.88
CA ALA A 162 -4.73 -9.20 -4.76
C ALA A 162 -5.76 -8.20 -4.24
N THR A 163 -5.36 -6.95 -4.06
CA THR A 163 -6.24 -5.86 -3.60
C THR A 163 -7.38 -5.61 -4.58
N ARG A 164 -7.10 -5.65 -5.89
CA ARG A 164 -8.11 -5.51 -6.94
C ARG A 164 -9.22 -6.55 -6.85
N LYS A 165 -8.88 -7.81 -6.53
CA LYS A 165 -9.87 -8.87 -6.32
C LYS A 165 -10.84 -8.55 -5.17
N TRP A 166 -10.35 -7.90 -4.11
CA TRP A 166 -11.21 -7.43 -3.02
C TRP A 166 -12.06 -6.23 -3.45
N ALA A 167 -11.45 -5.23 -4.09
CA ALA A 167 -12.18 -4.05 -4.57
C ALA A 167 -13.33 -4.44 -5.52
N ASP A 168 -13.10 -5.42 -6.41
CA ASP A 168 -14.10 -5.94 -7.33
C ASP A 168 -15.27 -6.61 -6.60
N GLU A 169 -14.98 -7.43 -5.58
CA GLU A 169 -16.02 -8.12 -4.79
C GLU A 169 -16.91 -7.14 -4.01
N LEU A 170 -16.35 -5.99 -3.62
CA LEU A 170 -17.04 -4.95 -2.86
C LEU A 170 -17.82 -3.97 -3.75
N GLU A 171 -17.72 -4.08 -5.07
CA GLU A 171 -18.39 -3.18 -6.01
C GLU A 171 -19.92 -3.16 -5.79
N GLY A 172 -20.48 -1.95 -5.79
CA GLY A 172 -21.90 -1.71 -5.53
C GLY A 172 -22.27 -1.64 -4.03
N THR A 173 -21.30 -1.79 -3.12
CA THR A 173 -21.47 -1.53 -1.69
C THR A 173 -20.78 -0.23 -1.28
N LYS A 174 -20.95 0.21 -0.03
CA LYS A 174 -20.16 1.33 0.52
C LYS A 174 -18.80 0.90 1.10
N ALA A 175 -18.61 -0.40 1.32
CA ALA A 175 -17.44 -0.90 2.01
C ALA A 175 -16.20 -0.79 1.11
N LYS A 176 -15.06 -0.41 1.68
CA LYS A 176 -13.76 -0.39 0.99
C LYS A 176 -12.80 -1.38 1.65
N VAL A 177 -11.96 -2.01 0.84
CA VAL A 177 -10.87 -2.85 1.37
C VAL A 177 -9.72 -1.96 1.82
N ARG A 178 -9.17 -2.24 3.00
CA ARG A 178 -8.08 -1.48 3.61
C ARG A 178 -6.90 -2.36 4.00
N ASP A 179 -5.69 -1.83 3.89
CA ASP A 179 -4.47 -2.50 4.32
C ASP A 179 -4.27 -2.52 5.85
N THR A 180 -3.09 -2.92 6.31
CA THR A 180 -2.68 -2.83 7.71
C THR A 180 -1.20 -2.46 7.84
N ARG A 181 -0.66 -2.44 9.06
CA ARG A 181 0.78 -2.36 9.33
C ARG A 181 1.51 -3.72 9.33
N LYS A 182 0.82 -4.82 8.97
CA LYS A 182 1.43 -6.14 8.78
C LYS A 182 2.11 -6.20 7.41
N THR A 183 3.18 -5.43 7.28
CA THR A 183 3.91 -5.19 6.04
C THR A 183 5.29 -5.81 6.10
N THR A 184 5.92 -6.03 4.96
CA THR A 184 7.35 -6.39 4.92
C THR A 184 8.17 -5.25 5.52
N PRO A 185 9.09 -5.53 6.47
CA PRO A 185 9.97 -4.50 7.02
C PRO A 185 10.76 -3.79 5.92
N GLY A 186 10.83 -2.46 5.97
CA GLY A 186 11.53 -1.63 4.98
C GLY A 186 10.73 -1.32 3.71
N LEU A 187 9.64 -2.02 3.41
CA LEU A 187 8.89 -1.85 2.15
C LEU A 187 7.48 -1.30 2.34
N ARG A 188 7.15 -0.76 3.53
CA ARG A 188 5.78 -0.34 3.86
C ARG A 188 5.24 0.70 2.87
N CYS A 189 6.03 1.69 2.49
CA CYS A 189 5.59 2.72 1.54
C CYS A 189 5.19 2.11 0.19
N LEU A 190 6.00 1.19 -0.34
CA LEU A 190 5.76 0.50 -1.60
C LEU A 190 4.53 -0.41 -1.54
N GLU A 191 4.41 -1.22 -0.48
CA GLU A 191 3.28 -2.14 -0.32
C GLU A 191 1.95 -1.40 -0.17
N LYS A 192 1.92 -0.30 0.58
CA LYS A 192 0.71 0.52 0.73
C LYS A 192 0.38 1.32 -0.52
N TYR A 193 1.39 1.78 -1.27
CA TYR A 193 1.17 2.33 -2.61
C TYR A 193 0.53 1.29 -3.54
N ALA A 194 1.03 0.05 -3.55
CA ALA A 194 0.46 -1.03 -4.33
C ALA A 194 -1.00 -1.35 -3.96
N VAL A 195 -1.37 -1.27 -2.68
CA VAL A 195 -2.78 -1.36 -2.25
C VAL A 195 -3.63 -0.28 -2.91
N ARG A 196 -3.17 0.98 -2.92
CA ARG A 196 -3.87 2.08 -3.61
C ARG A 196 -4.01 1.83 -5.11
N CYS A 197 -2.97 1.35 -5.77
CA CYS A 197 -3.02 0.97 -7.20
C CYS A 197 -4.07 -0.13 -7.46
N GLY A 198 -4.24 -1.06 -6.53
CA GLY A 198 -5.29 -2.09 -6.60
C GLY A 198 -6.71 -1.61 -6.30
N GLY A 199 -6.91 -0.32 -5.97
CA GLY A 199 -8.21 0.24 -5.60
C GLY A 199 -8.60 0.04 -4.13
N GLY A 200 -7.65 -0.37 -3.28
CA GLY A 200 -7.81 -0.35 -1.84
C GLY A 200 -7.51 1.04 -1.25
N VAL A 201 -7.76 1.18 0.05
CA VAL A 201 -7.41 2.37 0.82
C VAL A 201 -6.37 2.06 1.89
N ASN A 202 -5.62 3.06 2.31
CA ASN A 202 -4.63 2.89 3.35
C ASN A 202 -5.25 3.07 4.74
N HIS A 203 -4.88 2.21 5.68
CA HIS A 203 -4.92 2.51 7.11
C HIS A 203 -3.72 3.39 7.48
N ARG A 204 -3.55 3.75 8.75
CA ARG A 204 -2.39 4.50 9.25
C ARG A 204 -1.06 3.90 8.77
N MET A 205 -0.12 4.75 8.39
CA MET A 205 1.23 4.35 7.96
C MET A 205 2.06 3.90 9.17
N SER A 206 1.90 4.57 10.31
CA SER A 206 2.81 4.47 11.45
C SER A 206 2.05 4.36 12.79
N LEU A 207 2.80 4.35 13.90
CA LEU A 207 2.21 4.46 15.24
C LEU A 207 1.86 5.90 15.63
N SER A 208 2.39 6.90 14.92
CA SER A 208 2.21 8.32 15.20
C SER A 208 1.03 8.95 14.46
N ASP A 209 0.61 8.42 13.30
CA ASP A 209 -0.44 9.07 12.49
C ASP A 209 -1.83 8.99 13.11
N ALA A 210 -2.08 7.92 13.88
CA ALA A 210 -3.33 7.73 14.60
C ALA A 210 -3.16 6.74 15.75
N ALA A 211 -3.93 6.95 16.80
CA ALA A 211 -4.02 6.00 17.91
C ALA A 211 -4.96 4.84 17.55
N LEU A 212 -4.56 3.63 17.92
CA LEU A 212 -5.40 2.43 17.85
C LEU A 212 -5.34 1.74 19.21
N VAL A 213 -6.40 1.92 19.99
CA VAL A 213 -6.57 1.28 21.30
C VAL A 213 -6.92 -0.19 21.05
N LYS A 214 -6.07 -1.09 21.57
CA LYS A 214 -6.24 -2.56 21.48
C LYS A 214 -6.48 -3.18 22.85
N ASP A 215 -6.84 -4.46 22.87
CA ASP A 215 -6.97 -5.32 24.05
C ASP A 215 -5.94 -5.05 25.17
N ASN A 216 -4.65 -5.02 24.83
CA ASN A 216 -3.56 -4.81 25.78
C ASN A 216 -3.57 -3.41 26.40
N HIS A 217 -3.98 -2.40 25.62
CA HIS A 217 -4.13 -1.03 26.10
C HIS A 217 -5.35 -0.89 27.00
N VAL A 218 -6.45 -1.56 26.66
CA VAL A 218 -7.67 -1.61 27.49
C VAL A 218 -7.35 -2.21 28.86
N ILE A 219 -6.63 -3.33 28.90
CA ILE A 219 -6.18 -3.96 30.15
C ILE A 219 -5.27 -3.00 30.94
N ALA A 220 -4.29 -2.38 30.28
CA ALA A 220 -3.34 -1.48 30.94
C ALA A 220 -3.98 -0.21 31.50
N ALA A 221 -4.97 0.36 30.81
CA ALA A 221 -5.68 1.57 31.22
C ALA A 221 -6.83 1.29 32.21
N GLY A 222 -7.26 0.03 32.36
CA GLY A 222 -8.35 -0.36 33.24
C GLY A 222 -9.75 -0.27 32.61
N GLY A 223 -9.84 -0.17 31.28
CA GLY A 223 -11.10 -0.13 30.54
C GLY A 223 -11.01 0.62 29.21
N VAL A 224 -12.02 0.42 28.35
CA VAL A 224 -12.10 1.04 27.02
C VAL A 224 -12.23 2.56 27.13
N ARG A 225 -13.11 3.02 28.04
CA ARG A 225 -13.37 4.45 28.26
C ARG A 225 -12.12 5.17 28.78
N GLU A 226 -11.39 4.51 29.68
CA GLU A 226 -10.18 5.00 30.32
C GLU A 226 -9.05 5.13 29.30
N ALA A 227 -8.85 4.09 28.47
CA ALA A 227 -7.87 4.12 27.39
C ALA A 227 -8.17 5.24 26.37
N PHE A 228 -9.43 5.32 25.91
CA PHE A 228 -9.84 6.35 24.95
C PHE A 228 -9.63 7.77 25.49
N LYS A 229 -10.04 8.03 26.74
CA LYS A 229 -9.85 9.33 27.39
C LYS A 229 -8.37 9.68 27.54
N ALA A 230 -7.53 8.75 27.95
CA ALA A 230 -6.10 8.99 28.10
C ALA A 230 -5.45 9.43 26.77
N VAL A 231 -5.81 8.78 25.66
CA VAL A 231 -5.34 9.18 24.33
C VAL A 231 -5.85 10.58 23.97
N ARG A 232 -7.14 10.86 24.14
CA ARG A 232 -7.72 12.17 23.80
C ARG A 232 -7.19 13.31 24.67
N GLU A 233 -6.84 13.06 25.92
CA GLU A 233 -6.23 14.06 26.81
C GLU A 233 -4.78 14.38 26.42
N GLN A 234 -4.02 13.37 26.00
CA GLN A 234 -2.61 13.52 25.66
C GLN A 234 -2.38 13.97 24.20
N PHE A 235 -3.23 13.51 23.29
CA PHE A 235 -3.14 13.74 21.84
C PHE A 235 -4.53 14.11 21.28
N PRO A 236 -5.04 15.31 21.57
CA PRO A 236 -6.42 15.70 21.25
C PRO A 236 -6.72 15.70 19.75
N ASP A 237 -5.73 16.03 18.92
CA ASP A 237 -5.88 16.20 17.48
C ASP A 237 -5.68 14.91 16.67
N LEU A 238 -5.17 13.83 17.30
CA LEU A 238 -4.97 12.56 16.60
C LEU A 238 -6.29 11.79 16.45
N PRO A 239 -6.53 11.16 15.28
CA PRO A 239 -7.59 10.17 15.15
C PRO A 239 -7.40 9.04 16.15
N VAL A 240 -8.50 8.58 16.75
CA VAL A 240 -8.48 7.47 17.72
C VAL A 240 -9.46 6.41 17.27
N GLU A 241 -8.92 5.24 16.93
CA GLU A 241 -9.68 4.03 16.66
C GLU A 241 -9.65 3.09 17.87
N VAL A 242 -10.78 2.45 18.15
CA VAL A 242 -10.91 1.50 19.26
C VAL A 242 -11.24 0.12 18.71
N GLU A 243 -10.38 -0.85 18.98
CA GLU A 243 -10.62 -2.26 18.69
C GLU A 243 -11.51 -2.88 19.77
N VAL A 244 -12.55 -3.57 19.34
CA VAL A 244 -13.56 -4.20 20.21
C VAL A 244 -13.89 -5.61 19.73
N ASP A 245 -14.14 -6.51 20.67
CA ASP A 245 -14.45 -7.93 20.42
C ASP A 245 -15.88 -8.32 20.84
N THR A 246 -16.66 -7.38 21.39
CA THR A 246 -18.05 -7.59 21.78
C THR A 246 -18.96 -6.38 21.50
N LEU A 247 -20.25 -6.63 21.26
CA LEU A 247 -21.26 -5.57 21.09
C LEU A 247 -21.40 -4.66 22.31
N GLN A 248 -21.02 -5.14 23.50
CA GLN A 248 -21.02 -4.32 24.70
C GLN A 248 -19.91 -3.27 24.66
N GLN A 249 -18.70 -3.66 24.25
CA GLN A 249 -17.60 -2.71 24.06
C GLN A 249 -17.88 -1.71 22.94
N VAL A 250 -18.62 -2.09 21.89
CA VAL A 250 -19.09 -1.13 20.87
C VAL A 250 -19.89 0.01 21.52
N ARG A 251 -20.79 -0.29 22.48
CA ARG A 251 -21.54 0.74 23.23
C ARG A 251 -20.60 1.61 24.05
N GLU A 252 -19.65 1.00 24.75
CA GLU A 252 -18.70 1.72 25.61
C GLU A 252 -17.80 2.67 24.81
N ALA A 253 -17.31 2.24 23.64
CA ALA A 253 -16.54 3.05 22.72
C ALA A 253 -17.35 4.24 22.19
N LEU A 254 -18.60 4.01 21.77
CA LEU A 254 -19.51 5.08 21.32
C LEU A 254 -19.81 6.09 22.43
N GLU A 255 -20.07 5.62 23.66
CA GLU A 255 -20.32 6.50 24.81
C GLU A 255 -19.07 7.25 25.28
N ALA A 256 -17.88 6.75 24.95
CA ALA A 256 -16.62 7.45 25.16
C ALA A 256 -16.37 8.54 24.10
N GLY A 257 -17.05 8.46 22.94
CA GLY A 257 -16.92 9.39 21.82
C GLY A 257 -15.98 8.90 20.72
N ALA A 258 -15.79 7.58 20.57
CA ALA A 258 -14.99 7.02 19.48
C ALA A 258 -15.69 7.21 18.13
N ASP A 259 -14.99 7.85 17.20
CA ASP A 259 -15.46 8.07 15.82
C ASP A 259 -15.10 6.90 14.89
N LEU A 260 -14.16 6.05 15.31
CA LEU A 260 -13.63 4.91 14.57
C LEU A 260 -13.64 3.67 15.49
N ILE A 261 -14.29 2.60 15.05
CA ILE A 261 -14.39 1.35 15.82
C ILE A 261 -14.05 0.16 14.92
N LEU A 262 -13.08 -0.62 15.35
CA LEU A 262 -12.65 -1.84 14.69
C LEU A 262 -13.29 -3.06 15.36
N LEU A 263 -14.08 -3.80 14.61
CA LEU A 263 -14.79 -5.02 15.04
C LEU A 263 -13.86 -6.23 14.83
N ASP A 264 -13.19 -6.67 15.88
CA ASP A 264 -12.25 -7.79 15.80
C ASP A 264 -12.99 -9.13 15.82
N ASN A 265 -12.84 -9.89 14.74
CA ASN A 265 -13.36 -11.25 14.58
C ASN A 265 -14.88 -11.39 14.69
N PHE A 266 -15.66 -10.32 14.51
CA PHE A 266 -17.13 -10.40 14.42
C PHE A 266 -17.54 -11.24 13.21
N THR A 267 -18.62 -12.01 13.35
CA THR A 267 -19.32 -12.64 12.22
C THR A 267 -20.12 -11.60 11.44
N PRO A 268 -20.59 -11.90 10.21
CA PRO A 268 -21.45 -10.97 9.46
C PRO A 268 -22.73 -10.59 10.24
N ILE A 269 -23.33 -11.53 10.97
CA ILE A 269 -24.53 -11.26 11.78
C ILE A 269 -24.21 -10.28 12.92
N GLU A 270 -23.13 -10.51 13.66
CA GLU A 270 -22.72 -9.59 14.73
C GLU A 270 -22.32 -8.22 14.16
N THR A 271 -21.75 -8.19 12.96
CA THR A 271 -21.39 -6.95 12.26
C THR A 271 -22.65 -6.16 11.90
N GLU A 272 -23.69 -6.81 11.37
CA GLU A 272 -24.99 -6.19 11.11
C GLU A 272 -25.62 -5.62 12.40
N GLU A 273 -25.55 -6.35 13.51
CA GLU A 273 -26.00 -5.87 14.82
C GLU A 273 -25.19 -4.64 15.29
N ALA A 274 -23.88 -4.63 15.08
CA ALA A 274 -23.02 -3.49 15.41
C ALA A 274 -23.35 -2.27 14.54
N VAL A 275 -23.55 -2.43 13.24
CA VAL A 275 -23.98 -1.36 12.32
C VAL A 275 -25.31 -0.76 12.78
N ALA A 276 -26.29 -1.62 13.10
CA ALA A 276 -27.61 -1.19 13.58
C ALA A 276 -27.57 -0.47 14.95
N LEU A 277 -26.59 -0.80 15.79
CA LEU A 277 -26.32 -0.16 17.08
C LEU A 277 -25.64 1.21 16.92
N VAL A 278 -24.66 1.31 16.02
CA VAL A 278 -23.89 2.54 15.77
C VAL A 278 -24.76 3.59 15.09
N ARG A 279 -25.58 3.20 14.10
CA ARG A 279 -26.48 4.11 13.35
C ARG A 279 -25.76 5.31 12.73
N GLY A 280 -24.58 5.07 12.16
CA GLY A 280 -23.77 6.10 11.50
C GLY A 280 -23.10 7.11 12.45
N ARG A 281 -23.07 6.85 13.77
CA ARG A 281 -22.36 7.72 14.73
C ARG A 281 -20.84 7.54 14.74
N ALA A 282 -20.37 6.41 14.21
CA ALA A 282 -18.96 6.07 14.08
C ALA A 282 -18.78 5.29 12.77
N VAL A 283 -17.58 5.36 12.23
CA VAL A 283 -17.13 4.51 11.13
C VAL A 283 -16.76 3.15 11.69
N LEU A 284 -17.22 2.10 11.00
CA LEU A 284 -16.97 0.71 11.38
C LEU A 284 -15.99 0.05 10.41
N GLU A 285 -15.00 -0.64 10.98
CA GLU A 285 -14.05 -1.47 10.26
C GLU A 285 -14.16 -2.92 10.76
N SER A 286 -14.41 -3.88 9.86
CA SER A 286 -14.31 -5.29 10.22
C SER A 286 -12.89 -5.79 10.02
N SER A 287 -12.40 -6.60 10.96
CA SER A 287 -11.07 -7.22 10.89
C SER A 287 -11.11 -8.67 11.41
N GLY A 288 -10.13 -9.46 10.96
CA GLY A 288 -9.99 -10.86 11.38
C GLY A 288 -10.86 -11.83 10.58
N ARG A 289 -10.25 -12.96 10.16
CA ARG A 289 -10.91 -14.06 9.40
C ARG A 289 -11.63 -13.64 8.11
N LEU A 290 -11.25 -12.50 7.54
CA LEU A 290 -11.75 -12.03 6.26
C LEU A 290 -11.11 -12.82 5.12
N THR A 291 -11.91 -13.17 4.12
CA THR A 291 -11.49 -13.79 2.86
C THR A 291 -12.27 -13.17 1.71
N VAL A 292 -11.76 -13.22 0.47
CA VAL A 292 -12.51 -12.71 -0.69
C VAL A 292 -13.90 -13.37 -0.77
N ALA A 293 -13.99 -14.67 -0.47
CA ALA A 293 -15.24 -15.43 -0.51
C ALA A 293 -16.31 -14.97 0.51
N ASN A 294 -15.93 -14.30 1.61
CA ASN A 294 -16.88 -13.75 2.58
C ASN A 294 -16.96 -12.22 2.56
N ALA A 295 -16.14 -11.54 1.76
CA ALA A 295 -16.04 -10.08 1.73
C ALA A 295 -17.39 -9.42 1.47
N ARG A 296 -18.14 -9.92 0.49
CA ARG A 296 -19.48 -9.41 0.14
C ARG A 296 -20.47 -9.50 1.29
N ALA A 297 -20.45 -10.61 2.03
CA ALA A 297 -21.36 -10.80 3.16
C ALA A 297 -21.11 -9.76 4.26
N TYR A 298 -19.85 -9.40 4.52
CA TYR A 298 -19.52 -8.30 5.44
C TYR A 298 -19.92 -6.95 4.85
N ALA A 299 -19.64 -6.70 3.58
CA ALA A 299 -19.95 -5.43 2.92
C ALA A 299 -21.45 -5.10 2.94
N GLU A 300 -22.30 -6.10 2.74
CA GLU A 300 -23.77 -5.96 2.74
C GLU A 300 -24.36 -5.65 4.12
N THR A 301 -23.61 -5.88 5.21
CA THR A 301 -24.02 -5.45 6.56
C THR A 301 -24.06 -3.92 6.70
N GLY A 302 -23.36 -3.20 5.82
CA GLY A 302 -23.16 -1.76 5.94
C GLY A 302 -21.99 -1.36 6.83
N VAL A 303 -20.96 -2.20 6.94
CA VAL A 303 -19.63 -1.79 7.43
C VAL A 303 -18.94 -0.83 6.43
N ASP A 304 -18.04 0.02 6.89
CA ASP A 304 -17.34 1.00 6.04
C ASP A 304 -16.03 0.45 5.48
N TYR A 305 -15.30 -0.35 6.26
CA TYR A 305 -14.01 -0.91 5.85
C TYR A 305 -13.86 -2.39 6.18
N LEU A 306 -13.10 -3.09 5.34
CA LEU A 306 -12.58 -4.43 5.60
C LEU A 306 -11.04 -4.36 5.69
N ALA A 307 -10.48 -4.53 6.89
CA ALA A 307 -9.03 -4.50 7.10
C ALA A 307 -8.40 -5.87 6.87
N VAL A 308 -7.62 -5.98 5.80
CA VAL A 308 -7.08 -7.26 5.31
C VAL A 308 -5.57 -7.23 5.35
N GLY A 309 -4.99 -7.79 6.41
CA GLY A 309 -3.52 -7.91 6.52
C GLY A 309 -2.88 -8.75 5.40
N GLY A 310 -3.61 -9.76 4.91
CA GLY A 310 -3.12 -10.66 3.86
C GLY A 310 -2.79 -9.97 2.53
N LEU A 311 -3.26 -8.74 2.32
CA LEU A 311 -2.91 -7.94 1.14
C LEU A 311 -1.41 -7.64 1.06
N THR A 312 -0.75 -7.41 2.20
CA THR A 312 0.66 -7.01 2.22
C THR A 312 1.57 -8.17 2.59
N HIS A 313 1.28 -8.93 3.65
CA HIS A 313 2.19 -10.00 4.11
C HIS A 313 2.05 -11.35 3.38
N SER A 314 1.05 -11.52 2.51
CA SER A 314 0.76 -12.84 1.90
C SER A 314 0.21 -12.79 0.48
N SER A 315 0.28 -11.64 -0.20
CA SER A 315 -0.08 -11.61 -1.61
C SER A 315 0.92 -12.38 -2.44
N PRO A 316 0.47 -13.27 -3.34
CA PRO A 316 1.36 -13.84 -4.34
C PRO A 316 1.88 -12.72 -5.25
N ILE A 317 3.13 -12.82 -5.69
CA ILE A 317 3.69 -11.91 -6.69
C ILE A 317 2.93 -12.05 -8.02
N LEU A 318 2.93 -11.00 -8.83
CA LEU A 318 2.51 -11.08 -10.23
C LEU A 318 3.74 -11.40 -11.09
N ASP A 319 3.70 -12.47 -11.88
CA ASP A 319 4.84 -12.85 -12.73
C ASP A 319 5.03 -11.85 -13.89
N ILE A 320 6.15 -11.15 -13.89
CA ILE A 320 6.58 -10.19 -14.91
C ILE A 320 8.01 -10.56 -15.29
N GLY A 321 8.27 -10.65 -16.59
CA GLY A 321 9.60 -10.91 -17.14
C GLY A 321 10.22 -9.67 -17.75
N LEU A 322 11.54 -9.70 -17.94
CA LEU A 322 12.26 -8.76 -18.77
C LEU A 322 12.84 -9.54 -19.96
N ASP A 323 12.49 -9.14 -21.18
CA ASP A 323 12.97 -9.78 -22.41
C ASP A 323 13.75 -8.77 -23.26
N LEU A 324 14.96 -9.12 -23.69
CA LEU A 324 15.69 -8.31 -24.67
C LEU A 324 15.05 -8.47 -26.06
N ARG A 325 14.85 -7.37 -26.77
CA ARG A 325 14.47 -7.40 -28.18
C ARG A 325 15.63 -7.95 -29.01
N GLU A 326 15.31 -8.82 -29.97
CA GLU A 326 16.29 -9.25 -30.97
C GLU A 326 16.82 -8.04 -31.75
N ALA A 327 18.12 -8.01 -32.02
CA ALA A 327 18.71 -6.99 -32.87
C ALA A 327 18.17 -7.14 -34.30
N VAL A 328 17.47 -6.11 -34.79
CA VAL A 328 17.01 -6.02 -36.18
C VAL A 328 18.17 -5.70 -37.11
#